data_AF-A0AAU3IB29-F1
#
_entry.id   AF-A0AAU3IB29-F1
#
_cell.length_a   1.000
_cell.length_b   1.000
_cell.length_c   1.000
_cell.angle_alpha   90.00
_cell.angle_beta   90.00
_cell.angle_gamma   90.00
#
_symmetry.space_group_name_H-M   'P 1'
#
loop_
_entity.id
_entity.type
_entity.pdbx_description
1 polymer ?
#
loop_
_entity_poly.entity_id
_entity_poly.type
_entity_poly.pdbx_seq_one_letter_code
_entity_poly.pdbx_strand_id
1 'polypeptide(L)'
;MKSLAAAGLLLVDGWSEPEGLVPAIVTGQAPSCPPEEGHVEAMLDVLDPLLHEKANADWYRLSVEAGLFSETDRRFLLALAPEEYGRPRWYCVELQREWDIMGEGAAGPLGSTFCRPEFRMLSLDGAVLCFATTWEHDISTSVLRAPHRSRVLRRWAEALTDGTMDHPDEPPLSAAARCWLDSTRELSD
;
A
#
# COMPACT_ATOMS: atom_id res chain seq x y z
N MET A 1 1.55 3.53 21.06
CA MET A 1 1.23 3.41 19.62
C MET A 1 0.40 4.63 19.22
N LYS A 2 0.87 5.42 18.25
CA LYS A 2 0.07 6.51 17.69
C LYS A 2 -1.07 5.90 16.85
N SER A 3 -2.27 6.45 17.00
CA SER A 3 -3.50 5.81 16.51
C SER A 3 -3.76 6.12 15.04
N LEU A 4 -4.25 5.14 14.28
CA LEU A 4 -4.82 5.34 12.93
C LEU A 4 -5.86 6.48 12.90
N ALA A 5 -6.59 6.66 14.00
CA ALA A 5 -7.59 7.73 14.12
C ALA A 5 -6.98 9.13 14.00
N ALA A 6 -5.72 9.35 14.41
CA ALA A 6 -5.05 10.64 14.26
C ALA A 6 -4.79 10.98 12.78
N ALA A 7 -4.61 9.96 11.94
CA ALA A 7 -4.49 10.11 10.49
C ALA A 7 -5.85 10.24 9.78
N GLY A 8 -6.96 10.18 10.52
CA GLY A 8 -8.31 10.11 9.95
C GLY A 8 -8.65 8.74 9.35
N LEU A 9 -8.07 7.66 9.87
CA LEU A 9 -8.33 6.29 9.42
C LEU A 9 -9.04 5.50 10.52
N LEU A 10 -10.16 4.87 10.17
CA LEU A 10 -10.87 3.93 11.06
C LEU A 10 -10.75 2.52 10.52
N LEU A 11 -10.42 1.55 11.37
CA LEU A 11 -10.48 0.14 11.01
C LEU A 11 -11.93 -0.28 10.79
N VAL A 12 -12.18 -1.05 9.74
CA VAL A 12 -13.49 -1.63 9.45
C VAL A 12 -13.55 -3.02 10.07
N ASP A 13 -14.37 -3.16 11.11
CA ASP A 13 -14.58 -4.43 11.79
C ASP A 13 -15.26 -5.47 10.90
N GLY A 14 -14.95 -6.75 11.13
CA GLY A 14 -15.59 -7.87 10.44
C GLY A 14 -15.20 -8.03 8.97
N TRP A 15 -14.22 -7.26 8.48
CA TRP A 15 -13.65 -7.49 7.17
C TRP A 15 -12.67 -8.67 7.19
N SER A 16 -12.80 -9.55 6.20
CA SER A 16 -11.90 -10.68 5.96
C SER A 16 -11.17 -10.46 4.64
N GLU A 17 -9.86 -10.71 4.62
CA GLU A 17 -9.03 -10.60 3.41
C GLU A 17 -9.54 -11.52 2.30
N PRO A 18 -9.97 -10.97 1.13
CA PRO A 18 -10.30 -11.76 -0.03
C PRO A 18 -9.12 -12.60 -0.49
N GLU A 19 -9.39 -13.83 -0.92
CA GLU A 19 -8.37 -14.65 -1.58
C GLU A 19 -7.90 -13.99 -2.88
N GLY A 20 -6.65 -14.25 -3.26
CA GLY A 20 -6.10 -13.77 -4.52
C GLY A 20 -5.66 -12.31 -4.55
N LEU A 21 -5.64 -11.59 -3.42
CA LEU A 21 -4.97 -10.29 -3.33
C LEU A 21 -3.44 -10.45 -3.37
N VAL A 22 -2.75 -9.41 -3.84
CA VAL A 22 -1.29 -9.35 -3.76
C VAL A 22 -0.88 -9.38 -2.28
N PRO A 23 -0.01 -10.31 -1.83
CA PRO A 23 0.43 -10.31 -0.44
C PRO A 23 1.11 -8.98 -0.09
N ALA A 24 0.79 -8.39 1.07
CA ALA A 24 1.28 -7.06 1.42
C ALA A 24 2.82 -6.95 1.38
N ILE A 25 3.55 -8.01 1.75
CA ILE A 25 5.01 -8.07 1.67
C ILE A 25 5.54 -7.98 0.22
N VAL A 26 4.78 -8.47 -0.77
CA VAL A 26 5.17 -8.39 -2.19
C VAL A 26 5.20 -6.93 -2.66
N THR A 27 4.26 -6.12 -2.16
CA THR A 27 4.16 -4.69 -2.49
C THR A 27 5.35 -3.87 -1.97
N GLY A 28 6.24 -4.46 -1.17
CA GLY A 28 7.52 -3.90 -0.80
C GLY A 28 8.40 -3.51 -2.00
N GLN A 29 8.24 -4.19 -3.14
CA GLN A 29 8.98 -3.93 -4.37
C GLN A 29 8.30 -2.91 -5.31
N ALA A 30 7.16 -2.34 -4.91
CA ALA A 30 6.40 -1.41 -5.75
C ALA A 30 7.21 -0.17 -6.21
N PRO A 31 8.09 0.44 -5.39
CA PRO A 31 8.94 1.55 -5.84
C PRO A 31 9.92 1.18 -6.97
N SER A 32 10.14 -0.10 -7.25
CA SER A 32 10.98 -0.56 -8.37
C SER A 32 10.18 -0.85 -9.65
N CYS A 33 8.85 -0.70 -9.63
CA CYS A 33 8.02 -0.87 -10.81
C CYS A 33 8.21 0.32 -11.78
N PRO A 34 8.43 0.09 -13.07
CA PRO A 34 8.69 1.17 -14.00
C PRO A 34 7.37 1.80 -14.53
N PRO A 35 7.40 3.02 -15.07
CA PRO A 35 6.21 3.72 -15.57
C PRO A 35 5.42 2.95 -16.64
N GLU A 36 6.09 2.14 -17.47
CA GLU A 36 5.45 1.33 -18.52
C GLU A 36 4.50 0.26 -17.96
N GLU A 37 4.62 -0.07 -16.67
CA GLU A 37 3.70 -0.98 -15.96
C GLU A 37 2.51 -0.25 -15.32
N GLY A 38 2.32 1.04 -15.62
CA GLY A 38 1.22 1.85 -15.08
C GLY A 38 1.54 2.50 -13.73
N HIS A 39 2.84 2.66 -13.43
CA HIS A 39 3.33 3.42 -12.28
C HIS A 39 3.27 4.93 -12.58
N VAL A 40 2.61 5.68 -11.70
CA VAL A 40 2.50 7.14 -11.73
C VAL A 40 2.91 7.68 -10.38
N GLU A 41 3.70 8.74 -10.36
CA GLU A 41 4.31 9.28 -9.15
C GLU A 41 4.20 10.80 -9.09
N ALA A 42 3.98 11.32 -7.88
CA ALA A 42 4.22 12.70 -7.51
C ALA A 42 5.37 12.74 -6.49
N MET A 43 6.36 13.58 -6.75
CA MET A 43 7.57 13.69 -5.94
C MET A 43 7.76 15.14 -5.48
N LEU A 44 8.12 15.32 -4.22
CA LEU A 44 8.28 16.62 -3.58
C LEU A 44 9.59 16.66 -2.79
N ASP A 45 10.32 17.77 -2.93
CA ASP A 45 11.54 18.05 -2.18
C ASP A 45 11.20 18.22 -0.69
N VAL A 46 11.98 17.59 0.20
CA VAL A 46 11.76 17.65 1.66
C VAL A 46 11.91 19.06 2.25
N LEU A 47 12.50 20.00 1.50
CA LEU A 47 12.67 21.41 1.86
C LEU A 47 11.56 22.30 1.30
N ASP A 48 10.57 21.76 0.57
CA ASP A 48 9.43 22.54 0.09
C ASP A 48 8.68 23.15 1.30
N PRO A 49 8.51 24.48 1.36
CA PRO A 49 7.84 25.11 2.51
C PRO A 49 6.37 24.72 2.65
N LEU A 50 5.76 24.17 1.59
CA LEU A 50 4.39 23.66 1.57
C LEU A 50 4.35 22.13 1.44
N LEU A 51 5.43 21.42 1.82
CA LEU A 51 5.57 19.97 1.68
C LEU A 51 4.35 19.21 2.20
N HIS A 52 3.92 19.52 3.42
CA HIS A 52 2.81 18.81 4.08
C HIS A 52 1.49 18.93 3.31
N GLU A 53 1.12 20.16 2.95
CA GLU A 53 -0.11 20.47 2.23
C GLU A 53 -0.12 19.83 0.84
N LYS A 54 1.00 19.98 0.11
CA LYS A 54 1.17 19.41 -1.23
C LYS A 54 1.17 17.89 -1.20
N ALA A 55 1.88 17.26 -0.26
CA ALA A 55 1.96 15.81 -0.18
C ALA A 55 0.59 15.18 0.15
N ASN A 56 -0.18 15.77 1.07
CA ASN A 56 -1.55 15.34 1.33
C ASN A 56 -2.45 15.53 0.11
N ALA A 57 -2.35 16.67 -0.58
CA ALA A 57 -3.12 16.93 -1.79
C ALA A 57 -2.79 15.94 -2.92
N ASP A 58 -1.50 15.66 -3.14
CA ASP A 58 -1.05 14.70 -4.15
C ASP A 58 -1.48 13.27 -3.81
N TRP A 59 -1.40 12.86 -2.55
CA TRP A 59 -1.90 11.57 -2.13
C TRP A 59 -3.39 11.42 -2.39
N TYR A 60 -4.21 12.39 -1.99
CA TYR A 60 -5.66 12.31 -2.19
C TYR A 60 -6.01 12.30 -3.68
N ARG A 61 -5.40 13.21 -4.46
CA ARG A 61 -5.61 13.32 -5.90
C ARG A 61 -5.26 12.00 -6.60
N LEU A 62 -4.05 11.47 -6.39
CA LEU A 62 -3.62 10.22 -7.02
C LEU A 62 -4.47 9.04 -6.55
N SER A 63 -4.84 8.97 -5.27
CA SER A 63 -5.69 7.90 -4.74
C SER A 63 -7.06 7.86 -5.42
N VAL A 64 -7.72 9.01 -5.56
CA VAL A 64 -9.04 9.10 -6.21
C VAL A 64 -8.94 8.90 -7.72
N GLU A 65 -7.99 9.56 -8.39
CA GLU A 65 -7.79 9.41 -9.86
C GLU A 65 -7.43 7.97 -10.24
N ALA A 66 -6.65 7.29 -9.39
CA ALA A 66 -6.29 5.89 -9.58
C ALA A 66 -7.45 4.94 -9.31
N GLY A 67 -8.35 5.29 -8.41
CA GLY A 67 -9.42 4.42 -7.94
C GLY A 67 -9.00 3.54 -6.77
N LEU A 68 -8.08 4.01 -5.91
CA LEU A 68 -7.80 3.38 -4.61
C LEU A 68 -9.08 3.28 -3.78
N PHE A 69 -9.86 4.37 -3.79
CA PHE A 69 -11.19 4.51 -3.24
C PHE A 69 -11.97 5.54 -4.06
N SER A 70 -13.26 5.70 -3.79
CA SER A 70 -14.12 6.70 -4.43
C SER A 70 -14.60 7.75 -3.43
N GLU A 71 -15.17 8.86 -3.90
CA GLU A 71 -15.73 9.87 -3.00
C GLU A 71 -16.88 9.34 -2.13
N THR A 72 -17.64 8.37 -2.65
CA THR A 72 -18.79 7.75 -1.98
C THR A 72 -18.44 6.54 -1.12
N ASP A 73 -17.38 5.81 -1.50
CA ASP A 73 -16.85 4.68 -0.75
C ASP A 73 -15.35 4.90 -0.54
N ARG A 74 -15.02 5.37 0.66
CA ARG A 74 -13.67 5.78 1.07
C ARG A 74 -12.90 4.66 1.76
N ARG A 75 -13.30 3.41 1.53
CA ARG A 75 -12.66 2.24 2.10
C ARG A 75 -11.56 1.72 1.17
N PHE A 76 -10.46 1.31 1.78
CA PHE A 76 -9.33 0.67 1.11
C PHE A 76 -8.58 -0.22 2.11
N LEU A 77 -7.58 -0.93 1.63
CA LEU A 77 -6.74 -1.80 2.44
C LEU A 77 -5.45 -1.10 2.77
N LEU A 78 -5.03 -1.18 4.03
CA LEU A 78 -3.78 -0.63 4.52
C LEU A 78 -2.87 -1.78 4.98
N ALA A 79 -1.63 -1.81 4.50
CA ALA A 79 -0.64 -2.76 4.96
C ALA A 79 -0.12 -2.34 6.34
N LEU A 80 -0.38 -3.14 7.38
CA LEU A 80 0.15 -2.93 8.72
C LEU A 80 0.85 -4.19 9.23
N ALA A 81 1.96 -4.01 9.94
CA ALA A 81 2.59 -5.08 10.71
C ALA A 81 2.01 -5.05 12.14
N PRO A 82 1.37 -6.14 12.61
CA PRO A 82 0.76 -6.17 13.95
C PRO A 82 1.81 -6.16 15.08
N GLU A 83 3.04 -6.58 14.78
CA GLU A 83 4.18 -6.64 15.70
C GLU A 83 5.41 -6.01 15.04
N GLU A 84 6.38 -5.56 15.85
CA GLU A 84 7.60 -4.86 15.39
C GLU A 84 8.42 -5.65 14.36
N TYR A 85 8.30 -6.99 14.37
CA TYR A 85 8.92 -7.90 13.40
C TYR A 85 7.90 -8.75 12.64
N GLY A 86 6.61 -8.44 12.79
CA GLY A 86 5.53 -9.16 12.13
C GLY A 86 5.47 -8.85 10.64
N ARG A 87 5.01 -9.82 9.85
CA ARG A 87 4.80 -9.58 8.42
C ARG A 87 3.61 -8.64 8.21
N PRO A 88 3.70 -7.69 7.26
CA PRO A 88 2.59 -6.80 6.97
C PRO A 88 1.40 -7.60 6.44
N ARG A 89 0.20 -7.21 6.86
CA ARG A 89 -1.09 -7.77 6.42
C ARG A 89 -2.04 -6.66 6.02
N TRP A 90 -3.04 -7.00 5.21
CA TRP A 90 -4.06 -6.05 4.80
C TRP A 90 -5.10 -5.86 5.89
N TYR A 91 -5.37 -4.60 6.22
CA TYR A 91 -6.47 -4.21 7.09
C TYR A 91 -7.38 -3.27 6.32
N CYS A 92 -8.69 -3.56 6.29
CA CYS A 92 -9.64 -2.62 5.72
C CYS A 92 -9.80 -1.41 6.64
N VAL A 93 -9.62 -0.22 6.06
CA VAL A 93 -9.79 1.06 6.73
C VAL A 93 -10.73 1.96 5.93
N GLU A 94 -11.40 2.87 6.62
CA GLU A 94 -12.22 3.93 6.04
C GLU A 94 -11.61 5.30 6.32
N LEU A 95 -11.37 6.08 5.26
CA LEU A 95 -10.91 7.46 5.38
C LEU A 95 -12.05 8.38 5.83
N GLN A 96 -11.83 9.04 6.97
CA GLN A 96 -12.75 9.98 7.56
C GLN A 96 -12.77 11.32 6.83
N ARG A 97 -13.72 12.18 7.19
CA ARG A 97 -13.83 13.53 6.60
C ARG A 97 -12.61 14.40 6.91
N GLU A 98 -12.14 14.32 8.15
CA GLU A 98 -10.91 14.96 8.61
C GLU A 98 -9.82 13.91 8.61
N TRP A 99 -8.72 14.19 7.91
CA TRP A 99 -7.61 13.26 7.74
C TRP A 99 -6.31 14.02 7.55
N ASP A 100 -5.21 13.36 7.89
CA ASP A 100 -3.86 13.84 7.69
C ASP A 100 -2.91 12.65 7.52
N ILE A 101 -2.69 12.26 6.26
CA ILE A 101 -1.90 11.06 5.92
C ILE A 101 -0.40 11.38 6.03
N MET A 102 0.03 12.54 5.55
CA MET A 102 1.44 12.92 5.45
C MET A 102 1.99 13.57 6.71
N GLY A 103 1.13 14.10 7.59
CA GLY A 103 1.51 14.61 8.91
C GLY A 103 1.33 13.58 10.00
N GLU A 104 0.18 13.57 10.67
CA GLU A 104 -0.13 12.65 11.78
C GLU A 104 0.00 11.16 11.39
N GLY A 105 -0.44 10.79 10.18
CA GLY A 105 -0.28 9.44 9.64
C GLY A 105 1.19 9.03 9.52
N ALA A 106 1.99 9.80 8.80
CA ALA A 106 3.42 9.54 8.62
C ALA A 106 4.20 9.62 9.94
N ALA A 107 3.80 10.49 10.86
CA ALA A 107 4.37 10.54 12.21
C ALA A 107 3.96 9.35 13.09
N GLY A 108 2.98 8.56 12.66
CA GLY A 108 2.42 7.41 13.35
C GLY A 108 2.55 6.13 12.53
N PRO A 109 1.46 5.40 12.24
CA PRO A 109 1.54 4.08 11.64
C PRO A 109 1.89 4.07 10.14
N LEU A 110 1.92 5.22 9.47
CA LEU A 110 2.14 5.32 8.03
C LEU A 110 3.56 5.79 7.67
N GLY A 111 4.48 5.89 8.64
CA GLY A 111 5.82 6.40 8.40
C GLY A 111 6.69 6.40 9.64
N SER A 112 7.81 7.11 9.56
CA SER A 112 8.77 7.22 10.66
C SER A 112 8.69 8.57 11.38
N THR A 113 8.25 9.64 10.72
CA THR A 113 8.01 10.97 11.31
C THR A 113 7.14 11.84 10.40
N PHE A 114 6.79 13.04 10.84
CA PHE A 114 6.03 14.02 10.07
C PHE A 114 6.68 14.26 8.70
N CYS A 115 5.89 14.15 7.62
CA CYS A 115 6.35 14.20 6.22
C CYS A 115 7.48 13.20 5.89
N ARG A 116 7.51 12.03 6.54
CA ARG A 116 8.39 10.90 6.19
C ARG A 116 7.54 9.63 6.04
N PRO A 117 6.74 9.52 4.95
CA PRO A 117 5.80 8.42 4.76
C PRO A 117 6.50 7.14 4.28
N GLU A 118 5.98 5.99 4.72
CA GLU A 118 6.46 4.64 4.44
C GLU A 118 5.29 3.64 4.46
N PHE A 119 4.27 3.87 3.64
CA PHE A 119 3.04 3.06 3.66
C PHE A 119 2.73 2.40 2.30
N ARG A 120 1.90 1.35 2.35
CA ARG A 120 1.24 0.75 1.18
C ARG A 120 -0.26 0.61 1.44
N MET A 121 -1.05 0.96 0.44
CA MET A 121 -2.50 0.90 0.44
C MET A 121 -2.98 0.24 -0.84
N LEU A 122 -4.02 -0.59 -0.78
CA LEU A 122 -4.54 -1.35 -1.92
C LEU A 122 -6.05 -1.12 -2.04
N SER A 123 -6.57 -1.00 -3.26
CA SER A 123 -8.02 -0.94 -3.48
C SER A 123 -8.68 -2.25 -3.03
N LEU A 124 -9.97 -2.20 -2.68
CA LEU A 124 -10.69 -3.38 -2.18
C LEU A 124 -10.73 -4.55 -3.19
N ASP A 125 -10.63 -4.24 -4.48
CA ASP A 125 -10.58 -5.21 -5.58
C ASP A 125 -9.15 -5.60 -6.00
N GLY A 126 -8.11 -5.07 -5.34
CA GLY A 126 -6.71 -5.33 -5.66
C GLY A 126 -6.21 -4.72 -6.96
N ALA A 127 -7.00 -3.89 -7.64
CA ALA A 127 -6.66 -3.31 -8.94
C ALA A 127 -5.71 -2.11 -8.87
N VAL A 128 -5.58 -1.45 -7.72
CA VAL A 128 -4.79 -0.22 -7.54
C VAL A 128 -3.98 -0.31 -6.26
N LEU A 129 -2.66 -0.22 -6.39
CA LEU A 129 -1.75 -0.06 -5.25
C LEU A 129 -1.32 1.40 -5.16
N CYS A 130 -1.52 2.04 -4.01
CA CYS A 130 -0.95 3.34 -3.67
C CYS A 130 0.13 3.14 -2.60
N PHE A 131 1.27 3.80 -2.75
CA PHE A 131 2.36 3.69 -1.79
C PHE A 131 3.11 5.00 -1.71
N ALA A 132 3.70 5.27 -0.56
CA ALA A 132 4.54 6.43 -0.37
C ALA A 132 5.92 6.00 0.14
N THR A 133 6.94 6.72 -0.32
CA THR A 133 8.34 6.42 0.00
C THR A 133 9.06 7.70 0.36
N THR A 134 9.88 7.60 1.38
CA THR A 134 10.84 8.64 1.76
C THR A 134 12.18 8.32 1.12
N TRP A 135 12.70 9.26 0.33
CA TRP A 135 14.00 9.20 -0.30
C TRP A 135 15.01 10.07 0.48
N GLU A 136 16.23 10.20 -0.05
CA GLU A 136 17.28 11.01 0.58
C GLU A 136 16.88 12.49 0.67
N HIS A 137 16.37 13.05 -0.43
CA HIS A 137 16.02 14.47 -0.56
C HIS A 137 14.55 14.73 -0.93
N ASP A 138 13.77 13.68 -1.13
CA ASP A 138 12.41 13.78 -1.61
C ASP A 138 11.49 12.86 -0.82
N ILE A 139 10.19 13.12 -0.89
CA ILE A 139 9.16 12.12 -0.63
C ILE A 139 8.35 11.92 -1.89
N SER A 140 7.79 10.73 -2.05
CA SER A 140 6.86 10.48 -3.14
C SER A 140 5.58 9.81 -2.69
N THR A 141 4.51 10.11 -3.42
CA THR A 141 3.30 9.29 -3.48
C THR A 141 3.18 8.71 -4.87
N SER A 142 3.01 7.40 -4.93
CA SER A 142 2.96 6.62 -6.15
C SER A 142 1.71 5.77 -6.20
N VAL A 143 1.20 5.55 -7.40
CA VAL A 143 0.16 4.58 -7.70
C VAL A 143 0.63 3.63 -8.79
N LEU A 144 0.30 2.34 -8.65
CA LEU A 144 0.50 1.31 -9.64
C LEU A 144 -0.87 0.68 -9.96
N ARG A 145 -1.30 0.84 -11.22
CA ARG A 145 -2.51 0.19 -11.71
C ARG A 145 -2.23 -1.25 -12.13
N ALA A 146 -3.21 -2.12 -11.94
CA ALA A 146 -3.12 -3.54 -12.24
C ALA A 146 -1.84 -4.21 -11.70
N PRO A 147 -1.58 -4.21 -10.37
CA PRO A 147 -0.36 -4.80 -9.78
C PRO A 147 -0.06 -6.23 -10.23
N HIS A 148 -1.09 -7.01 -10.56
CA HIS A 148 -0.98 -8.36 -11.10
C HIS A 148 -0.25 -8.48 -12.45
N ARG A 149 -0.14 -7.38 -13.20
CA ARG A 149 0.57 -7.30 -14.49
C ARG A 149 2.03 -6.90 -14.31
N SER A 150 2.42 -6.40 -13.14
CA SER A 150 3.79 -5.95 -12.90
C SER A 150 4.77 -7.12 -12.92
N ARG A 151 5.80 -7.06 -13.77
CA ARG A 151 6.82 -8.10 -13.83
C ARG A 151 7.68 -8.10 -12.57
N VAL A 152 7.90 -6.92 -11.99
CA VAL A 152 8.66 -6.74 -10.75
C VAL A 152 7.97 -7.46 -9.60
N LEU A 153 6.68 -7.16 -9.37
CA LEU A 153 5.93 -7.78 -8.28
C LEU A 153 5.75 -9.29 -8.50
N ARG A 154 5.47 -9.73 -9.73
CA ARG A 154 5.33 -11.15 -10.06
C ARG A 154 6.63 -11.92 -9.83
N ARG A 155 7.78 -11.41 -10.30
CA ARG A 155 9.09 -12.05 -10.06
C ARG A 155 9.38 -12.16 -8.56
N TRP A 156 9.04 -11.13 -7.80
CA TRP A 156 9.23 -11.18 -6.35
C TRP A 156 8.30 -12.21 -5.69
N ALA A 157 7.04 -12.26 -6.07
CA ALA A 157 6.13 -13.31 -5.59
C ALA A 157 6.60 -14.72 -5.99
N GLU A 158 7.12 -14.91 -7.20
CA GLU A 158 7.69 -16.19 -7.67
C GLU A 158 8.83 -16.65 -6.76
N ALA A 159 9.73 -15.74 -6.38
CA ALA A 159 10.82 -16.05 -5.44
C ALA A 159 10.33 -16.46 -4.04
N LEU A 160 9.16 -15.97 -3.61
CA LEU A 160 8.56 -16.34 -2.32
C LEU A 160 7.87 -17.71 -2.35
N THR A 161 7.63 -18.29 -3.53
CA THR A 161 6.90 -19.56 -3.65
C THR A 161 7.70 -20.77 -3.18
N ASP A 162 9.00 -20.67 -2.89
CA ASP A 162 9.78 -21.81 -2.40
C ASP A 162 9.58 -22.09 -0.90
N GLY A 163 8.93 -21.18 -0.16
CA GLY A 163 8.65 -21.31 1.26
C GLY A 163 9.82 -20.92 2.18
N THR A 164 10.91 -20.39 1.65
CA THR A 164 12.06 -19.94 2.46
C THR A 164 11.72 -18.85 3.47
N MET A 165 10.69 -18.06 3.18
CA MET A 165 10.19 -16.99 4.06
C MET A 165 8.91 -17.37 4.82
N ASP A 166 8.53 -18.65 4.82
CA ASP A 166 7.41 -19.13 5.63
C ASP A 166 7.81 -19.24 7.11
N HIS A 167 6.87 -18.91 8.00
CA HIS A 167 7.03 -19.03 9.44
C HIS A 167 5.98 -20.02 9.96
N PRO A 168 6.34 -20.93 10.89
CA PRO A 168 5.44 -21.99 11.35
C PRO A 168 4.19 -21.48 12.06
N ASP A 169 4.27 -20.30 12.68
CA ASP A 169 3.20 -19.71 13.50
C ASP A 169 2.30 -18.75 12.71
N GLU A 170 2.50 -18.66 11.39
CA GLU A 170 1.72 -17.78 10.52
C GLU A 170 1.22 -18.53 9.28
N PRO A 171 0.14 -18.05 8.64
CA PRO A 171 -0.26 -18.55 7.33
C PRO A 171 0.93 -18.55 6.34
N PRO A 172 1.11 -19.60 5.52
CA PRO A 172 2.23 -19.69 4.59
C PRO A 172 2.18 -18.56 3.54
N LEU A 173 3.24 -17.76 3.50
CA LEU A 173 3.41 -16.71 2.50
C LEU A 173 3.56 -17.32 1.12
N SER A 174 4.24 -18.47 1.01
CA SER A 174 4.40 -19.18 -0.26
C SER A 174 3.07 -19.62 -0.86
N ALA A 175 2.09 -19.99 -0.04
CA ALA A 175 0.75 -20.34 -0.51
C ALA A 175 -0.02 -19.11 -1.01
N ALA A 176 0.03 -18.00 -0.28
CA ALA A 176 -0.59 -16.74 -0.69
C ALA A 176 0.03 -16.19 -1.99
N ALA A 177 1.36 -16.26 -2.12
CA ALA A 177 2.07 -15.86 -3.33
C ALA A 177 1.67 -16.70 -4.55
N ARG A 178 1.57 -18.03 -4.41
CA ARG A 178 1.07 -18.92 -5.48
C ARG A 178 -0.37 -18.60 -5.86
N CYS A 179 -1.25 -18.45 -4.87
CA CYS A 179 -2.65 -18.11 -5.09
C CYS A 179 -2.80 -16.80 -5.89
N TRP A 180 -2.03 -15.76 -5.55
CA TRP A 180 -2.04 -14.50 -6.31
C TRP A 180 -1.52 -14.67 -7.75
N LEU A 181 -0.43 -15.42 -7.95
CA LEU A 181 0.13 -15.68 -9.27
C LEU A 181 -0.83 -16.49 -10.18
N ASP A 182 -1.60 -17.40 -9.60
CA ASP A 182 -2.54 -18.27 -10.32
C ASP A 182 -3.87 -17.57 -10.62
N SER A 183 -4.45 -16.86 -9.65
CA SER A 183 -5.72 -16.11 -9.81
C SER A 183 -5.64 -15.03 -10.92
N THR A 184 -4.42 -14.64 -11.27
CA THR A 184 -4.16 -13.60 -12.27
C THR A 184 -3.87 -14.16 -13.67
N ARG A 185 -3.66 -15.48 -13.79
CA ARG A 185 -3.57 -16.16 -15.09
C ARG A 185 -4.96 -16.34 -15.72
N GLU A 186 -5.98 -16.61 -14.92
CA GLU A 186 -7.37 -16.79 -15.39
C GLU A 186 -8.02 -15.50 -15.92
N LEU A 187 -7.50 -14.32 -15.57
CA LEU A 187 -7.98 -13.01 -16.05
C LEU A 187 -7.35 -12.59 -17.40
N SER A 188 -6.42 -13.39 -17.93
CA SER A 188 -5.66 -13.08 -19.16
C SER A 188 -6.00 -13.98 -20.35
N ASP A 189 -6.89 -14.96 -20.18
CA ASP A 189 -7.50 -15.80 -21.23
C ASP A 189 -8.92 -15.32 -21.55
#